data_AF-A0A940Y3T5-F1
#
_entry.id   AF-A0A940Y3T5-F1
#
_cell.length_a   1.000
_cell.length_b   1.000
_cell.length_c   1.000
_cell.angle_alpha   90.00
_cell.angle_beta   90.00
_cell.angle_gamma   90.00
#
_symmetry.space_group_name_H-M   'P 1'
#
loop_
_entity.id
_entity.type
_entity.pdbx_description
1 polymer ?
#
loop_
_entity_poly.entity_id
_entity_poly.type
_entity_poly.pdbx_seq_one_letter_code
_entity_poly.pdbx_strand_id
1 'polypeptide(L)'
;MKIGSFDPKSATNPLADTRTRGAKSDKSDATEATDSAQVSLSATGSAIAQAGADPSFDAAKVERIAQAIRDGKFQVNPEKIADKLIANAQDLLKRYSDH
;
A
#
# COMPACT_ATOMS: atom_id res chain seq x y z
N MET A 1 13.22 13.95 31.93
CA MET A 1 12.74 15.32 31.66
C MET A 1 12.73 15.57 30.16
N LYS A 2 11.67 16.24 29.68
CA LYS A 2 11.46 16.86 28.35
C LYS A 2 11.61 15.96 27.11
N ILE A 3 10.48 15.43 26.64
CA ILE A 3 10.27 15.08 25.23
C ILE A 3 10.40 16.37 24.44
N GLY A 4 11.39 16.44 23.55
CA GLY A 4 11.64 17.59 22.67
C GLY A 4 10.51 17.77 21.66
N SER A 5 10.24 19.04 21.37
CA SER A 5 9.16 19.57 20.53
C SER A 5 8.97 18.87 19.18
N PHE A 6 7.70 18.71 18.80
CA PHE A 6 7.24 18.45 17.44
C PHE A 6 6.85 19.79 16.81
N ASP A 7 7.60 20.22 15.78
CA ASP A 7 7.24 21.35 14.93
C ASP A 7 6.74 20.83 13.57
N PRO A 8 5.42 20.84 13.30
CA PRO A 8 4.90 20.62 11.95
C PRO A 8 4.69 21.99 11.28
N LYS A 9 5.69 22.44 10.53
CA LYS A 9 5.60 23.57 9.58
C LYS A 9 6.80 23.43 8.63
N SER A 10 6.71 23.51 7.30
CA SER A 10 5.67 24.04 6.44
C SER A 10 5.92 23.48 5.04
N ALA A 11 4.84 23.20 4.30
CA ALA A 11 4.89 23.12 2.85
C ALA A 11 5.28 24.49 2.29
N THR A 12 6.23 24.53 1.35
CA THR A 12 6.32 25.56 0.29
C THR A 12 7.29 25.06 -0.79
N ASN A 13 6.74 24.76 -1.96
CA ASN A 13 7.48 24.71 -3.21
C ASN A 13 7.77 26.16 -3.64
N PRO A 14 8.97 26.48 -4.16
CA PRO A 14 9.05 27.50 -5.19
C PRO A 14 9.81 26.98 -6.42
N LEU A 15 9.14 27.17 -7.55
CA LEU A 15 9.68 27.10 -8.90
C LEU A 15 10.68 28.25 -9.09
N ALA A 16 11.93 27.96 -9.46
CA ALA A 16 12.85 28.95 -10.01
C ALA A 16 13.85 28.31 -10.99
N ASP A 17 13.71 28.72 -12.25
CA ASP A 17 14.59 28.49 -13.38
C ASP A 17 15.89 29.31 -13.21
N THR A 18 17.05 28.65 -13.26
CA THR A 18 18.31 29.29 -13.64
C THR A 18 19.19 28.31 -14.42
N ARG A 19 19.20 28.49 -15.75
CA ARG A 19 20.20 27.95 -16.67
C ARG A 19 21.59 28.47 -16.30
N THR A 20 22.60 27.60 -16.24
CA THR A 20 23.90 27.74 -16.95
C THR A 20 24.86 26.58 -16.66
N ARG A 21 25.17 25.82 -17.73
CA ARG A 21 26.51 25.38 -18.18
C ARG A 21 27.48 24.75 -17.16
N GLY A 22 27.79 23.48 -17.37
CA GLY A 22 29.03 22.87 -16.90
C GLY A 22 29.12 21.39 -17.26
N ALA A 23 29.97 21.06 -18.24
CA ALA A 23 30.22 19.69 -18.69
C ALA A 23 31.21 18.96 -17.78
N LYS A 24 31.16 17.62 -17.85
CA LYS A 24 32.12 16.60 -17.33
C LYS A 24 31.97 16.36 -15.81
N SER A 25 31.88 15.13 -15.31
CA SER A 25 32.76 14.00 -15.58
C SER A 25 32.14 12.68 -15.10
N ASP A 26 32.62 11.60 -15.68
CA ASP A 26 32.51 10.19 -15.32
C ASP A 26 32.51 9.84 -13.82
N LYS A 27 31.82 8.71 -13.57
CA LYS A 27 32.01 7.73 -12.50
C LYS A 27 31.91 8.23 -11.06
N SER A 28 30.79 7.88 -10.44
CA SER A 28 30.83 7.28 -9.12
C SER A 28 29.86 6.11 -9.11
N ASP A 29 30.47 4.93 -9.01
CA ASP A 29 29.85 3.72 -8.51
C ASP A 29 29.08 4.07 -7.22
N ALA A 30 27.76 4.17 -7.33
CA ALA A 30 26.89 4.12 -6.18
C ALA A 30 26.52 2.65 -6.02
N THR A 31 27.42 1.89 -5.40
CA THR A 31 27.05 0.70 -4.65
C THR A 31 25.83 1.09 -3.80
N GLU A 32 24.65 0.62 -4.21
CA GLU A 32 23.40 0.94 -3.54
C GLU A 32 23.51 0.54 -2.08
N ALA A 33 23.41 1.55 -1.20
CA ALA A 33 23.31 1.34 0.23
C ALA A 33 22.03 0.54 0.52
N THR A 34 22.17 -0.76 0.72
CA THR A 34 21.10 -1.57 1.32
C THR A 34 21.14 -1.38 2.83
N ASP A 35 20.80 -0.19 3.31
CA ASP A 35 20.47 0.04 4.72
C ASP A 35 18.95 -0.12 4.92
N SER A 36 18.45 -1.28 4.50
CA SER A 36 17.07 -1.70 4.73
C SER A 36 17.07 -2.64 5.92
N ALA A 37 16.29 -2.33 6.95
CA ALA A 37 16.10 -3.20 8.10
C ALA A 37 15.66 -4.60 7.64
N GLN A 38 16.49 -5.60 7.89
CA GLN A 38 16.21 -6.99 7.50
C GLN A 38 15.22 -7.60 8.51
N VAL A 39 13.95 -7.72 8.11
CA VAL A 39 12.90 -8.34 8.92
C VAL A 39 12.86 -9.84 8.63
N SER A 40 13.08 -10.68 9.65
CA SER A 40 12.92 -12.13 9.52
C SER A 40 11.44 -12.48 9.62
N LEU A 41 10.86 -12.94 8.51
CA LEU A 41 9.51 -13.50 8.48
C LEU A 41 9.55 -14.93 9.02
N SER A 42 8.53 -15.33 9.79
CA SER A 42 8.38 -16.73 10.21
C SER A 42 8.24 -17.65 8.98
N ALA A 43 8.58 -18.92 9.13
CA ALA A 43 8.43 -19.90 8.05
C ALA A 43 6.97 -19.96 7.53
N THR A 44 5.99 -19.84 8.43
CA THR A 44 4.56 -19.77 8.09
C THR A 44 4.21 -18.49 7.32
N GLY A 45 4.69 -17.32 7.77
CA GLY A 45 4.46 -16.06 7.06
C GLY A 45 5.10 -16.04 5.67
N SER A 46 6.28 -16.64 5.54
CA SER A 46 7.00 -16.78 4.28
C SER A 46 6.28 -17.75 3.32
N ALA A 47 5.67 -18.82 3.84
CA ALA A 47 4.89 -19.77 3.05
C ALA A 47 3.57 -19.15 2.54
N ILE A 48 2.90 -18.33 3.36
CA ILE A 48 1.70 -17.59 2.95
C ILE A 48 2.05 -16.54 1.89
N ALA A 49 3.15 -15.81 2.06
CA ALA A 49 3.61 -14.83 1.07
C ALA A 49 4.03 -15.47 -0.25
N GLN A 50 4.66 -16.66 -0.21
CA GLN A 50 4.97 -17.45 -1.41
C GLN A 50 3.73 -18.05 -2.06
N ALA A 51 2.68 -18.32 -1.28
CA ALA A 51 1.34 -18.62 -1.79
C ALA A 51 0.62 -17.37 -2.35
N GLY A 52 1.25 -16.19 -2.33
CA GLY A 52 0.73 -14.89 -2.78
C GLY A 52 0.45 -14.78 -4.29
N ALA A 53 0.71 -15.83 -5.07
CA ALA A 53 -0.04 -16.09 -6.28
C ALA A 53 -1.32 -16.84 -5.90
N ASP A 54 -2.18 -16.22 -5.10
CA ASP A 54 -3.47 -16.80 -4.76
C ASP A 54 -4.26 -16.93 -6.07
N PRO A 55 -4.62 -18.14 -6.53
CA PRO A 55 -5.40 -18.32 -7.74
C PRO A 55 -6.78 -17.64 -7.66
N SER A 56 -7.17 -17.14 -6.48
CA SER A 56 -8.36 -16.30 -6.28
C SER A 56 -8.21 -14.84 -6.80
N PHE A 57 -6.99 -14.38 -7.08
CA PHE A 57 -6.76 -13.01 -7.56
C PHE A 57 -7.01 -12.88 -9.08
N ASP A 58 -8.14 -12.29 -9.44
CA ASP A 58 -8.52 -12.00 -10.82
C ASP A 58 -8.20 -10.54 -11.20
N ALA A 59 -7.02 -10.33 -11.79
CA ALA A 59 -6.58 -9.01 -12.25
C ALA A 59 -7.53 -8.39 -13.29
N ALA A 60 -8.09 -9.20 -14.20
CA ALA A 60 -9.00 -8.72 -15.23
C ALA A 60 -10.33 -8.23 -14.63
N LYS A 61 -10.83 -8.88 -13.57
CA LYS A 61 -11.98 -8.40 -12.82
C LYS A 61 -11.69 -7.08 -12.11
N VAL A 62 -10.52 -6.94 -11.49
CA VAL A 62 -10.12 -5.70 -10.82
C VAL A 62 -10.11 -4.53 -11.81
N GLU A 63 -9.47 -4.70 -12.96
CA GLU A 63 -9.38 -3.67 -13.99
C GLU A 63 -10.77 -3.24 -14.48
N ARG A 64 -11.65 -4.22 -14.75
CA ARG A 64 -13.03 -3.97 -15.22
C ARG A 64 -13.85 -3.17 -14.21
N ILE A 65 -13.75 -3.52 -12.92
CA ILE A 65 -14.45 -2.80 -11.85
C ILE A 65 -13.86 -1.40 -11.67
N ALA A 66 -12.52 -1.27 -11.68
CA ALA A 66 -11.85 0.02 -11.58
C ALA A 66 -12.26 0.97 -12.71
N GLN A 67 -12.39 0.48 -13.94
CA GLN A 67 -12.90 1.26 -15.06
C GLN A 67 -14.37 1.66 -14.83
N ALA A 68 -15.23 0.74 -14.40
CA ALA A 68 -16.64 1.06 -14.13
C ALA A 68 -16.81 2.13 -13.03
N ILE A 69 -15.92 2.15 -12.04
CA ILE A 69 -15.87 3.20 -11.01
C ILE A 69 -15.43 4.54 -11.63
N ARG A 70 -14.34 4.54 -12.41
CA ARG A 70 -13.85 5.76 -13.10
C ARG A 70 -14.89 6.35 -14.06
N ASP A 71 -15.65 5.51 -14.74
CA ASP A 71 -16.72 5.91 -15.65
C ASP A 71 -18.02 6.32 -14.93
N GLY A 72 -18.10 6.19 -13.60
CA GLY A 72 -19.32 6.45 -12.83
C GLY A 72 -20.45 5.45 -13.06
N LYS A 73 -20.17 4.30 -13.67
CA LYS A 73 -21.15 3.23 -14.00
C LYS A 73 -21.31 2.20 -12.87
N PHE A 74 -20.42 2.20 -11.90
CA PHE A 74 -20.51 1.31 -10.75
C PHE A 74 -21.67 1.74 -9.83
N GLN A 75 -22.69 0.89 -9.72
CA GLN A 75 -23.84 1.15 -8.85
C GLN A 75 -23.64 0.50 -7.48
N VAL A 76 -23.79 1.31 -6.43
CA VAL A 76 -23.75 0.84 -5.05
C VAL A 76 -25.05 0.11 -4.73
N ASN A 77 -24.93 -1.13 -4.24
CA ASN A 77 -26.07 -1.89 -3.73
C ASN A 77 -26.00 -1.94 -2.20
N PRO A 78 -26.87 -1.20 -1.48
CA PRO A 78 -26.83 -1.12 -0.02
C PRO A 78 -27.19 -2.44 0.68
N GLU A 79 -28.11 -3.23 0.12
CA GLU A 79 -28.51 -4.54 0.68
C GLU A 79 -27.32 -5.50 0.67
N LYS A 80 -26.60 -5.59 -0.46
CA LYS A 80 -25.39 -6.42 -0.55
C LYS A 80 -24.30 -5.99 0.42
N ILE A 81 -24.17 -4.69 0.68
CA ILE A 81 -23.21 -4.19 1.67
C ILE A 81 -23.62 -4.68 3.06
N ALA A 82 -24.88 -4.51 3.43
CA ALA A 82 -25.39 -4.94 4.73
C ALA A 82 -25.18 -6.45 4.94
N ASP A 83 -25.54 -7.28 3.97
CA ASP A 83 -25.37 -8.73 4.04
C ASP A 83 -23.91 -9.12 4.26
N LYS A 84 -22.96 -8.46 3.56
CA LYS A 84 -21.54 -8.75 3.70
C LYS A 84 -20.96 -8.25 5.02
N LEU A 85 -21.44 -7.13 5.55
CA LEU A 85 -21.05 -6.65 6.87
C LEU A 85 -21.52 -7.61 7.98
N ILE A 86 -22.77 -8.07 7.90
CA ILE A 86 -23.32 -9.06 8.85
C ILE A 86 -22.55 -10.37 8.78
N ALA A 87 -22.31 -10.88 7.57
CA ALA A 87 -21.54 -12.11 7.38
C ALA A 87 -20.11 -12.00 7.95
N ASN A 88 -19.45 -10.85 7.75
CA ASN A 88 -18.13 -10.59 8.33
C ASN A 88 -18.16 -10.55 9.87
N ALA A 89 -19.16 -9.89 10.46
CA ALA A 89 -19.34 -9.83 11.90
C ALA A 89 -19.59 -11.23 12.50
N GLN A 90 -20.40 -12.06 11.84
CA GLN A 90 -20.63 -13.45 12.24
C GLN A 90 -19.36 -14.29 12.20
N ASP A 91 -18.55 -14.15 11.15
CA ASP A 91 -17.27 -14.84 11.02
C ASP A 91 -16.26 -14.42 12.10
N LEU A 92 -16.21 -13.14 12.44
CA LEU A 92 -15.39 -12.64 13.56
C LEU A 92 -15.86 -13.20 14.90
N LEU A 93 -17.17 -13.23 15.14
CA LEU A 93 -17.73 -13.78 16.38
C LEU A 93 -17.45 -15.28 16.51
N LYS A 94 -17.60 -16.04 15.41
CA LYS A 94 -17.30 -17.47 15.38
C LYS A 94 -15.84 -17.75 15.76
N ARG A 95 -14.91 -16.98 15.20
CA ARG A 95 -13.48 -17.08 15.53
C ARG A 95 -13.20 -16.78 17.01
N TYR A 96 -13.96 -15.87 17.62
CA TYR A 96 -13.82 -15.57 19.06
C TYR A 96 -14.42 -16.66 19.94
N SER A 97 -15.53 -17.30 19.53
CA SER A 97 -16.17 -18.37 20.30
C SER A 97 -15.47 -19.73 20.20
N ASP A 98 -14.65 -19.94 19.17
CA ASP A 98 -13.85 -21.15 18.98
C ASP A 98 -12.52 -21.12 19.78
N HIS A 99 -12.27 -20.04 20.55
CA HIS A 99 -11.16 -19.90 21.50
C HIS A 99 -11.64 -20.04 22.95
#